data_AF-A0A5D2JAM5-F1
#
_entry.id   AF-A0A5D2JAM5-F1
#
_cell.length_a   1.000
_cell.length_b   1.000
_cell.length_c   1.000
_cell.angle_alpha   90.00
_cell.angle_beta   90.00
_cell.angle_gamma   90.00
#
_symmetry.space_group_name_H-M   'P 1'
#
loop_
_entity.id
_entity.type
_entity.pdbx_description
1 polymer ?
#
loop_
_entity_poly.entity_id
_entity_poly.type
_entity_poly.pdbx_seq_one_letter_code
_entity_poly.pdbx_strand_id
1 'polypeptide(L)'
;MSLQHFSHQHPLVFIESQGHEIEKVYCSGCGELVSGSSFACVECGFYLHKQCDEAPAEMNHPFHRNHNLNLLTRNPYKTGTATCDFCRKPCENFVYHCSCNLNFHIKCALFSHSIAEKRNAEFQDIPRIDPSINTGNVTEELKKAECFACWKPLLDSVYFSPNCGFYLHAKCVDLPAEINHFFHQEHPLFLQFNSQRLSCKICQKPQRPGFVYCCSLCKFALHIQCVTIPTKINQPFHRKHPLVLQSVDECLPCQICQETTNLNDVVYFCSICKFVLHIRCVSSPPIIEDKLHHEHPFTLFPRQVSYCDACGTLGNYVPYICSTCGIFVHKNCISVPRIIKFYRHQHRIAHTYFLDQNESESWECRFCLEEVNKEHGVTFVPNAIT
;
A
#
# COMPACT_ATOMS: atom_id res chain seq x y z
N MET A 1 -32.93 37.17 0.17
CA MET A 1 -33.78 36.15 0.81
C MET A 1 -33.00 35.61 2.00
N SER A 2 -33.54 35.72 3.22
CA SER A 2 -32.86 35.28 4.45
C SER A 2 -33.21 33.81 4.72
N LEU A 3 -32.21 32.94 4.76
CA LEU A 3 -32.39 31.50 5.01
C LEU A 3 -31.91 31.16 6.43
N GLN A 4 -32.69 30.39 7.18
CA GLN A 4 -32.25 29.83 8.44
C GLN A 4 -31.49 28.53 8.15
N HIS A 5 -30.18 28.53 8.36
CA HIS A 5 -29.34 27.36 8.15
C HIS A 5 -29.36 26.46 9.40
N PHE A 6 -29.44 25.13 9.24
CA PHE A 6 -29.61 24.19 10.37
C PHE A 6 -28.51 24.27 11.44
N SER A 7 -27.32 24.77 11.06
CA SER A 7 -26.18 24.91 11.97
C SER A 7 -26.16 26.21 12.76
N HIS A 8 -27.02 27.18 12.44
CA HIS A 8 -26.96 28.53 13.00
C HIS A 8 -28.34 29.11 13.29
N GLN A 9 -28.47 29.84 14.40
CA GLN A 9 -29.77 30.32 14.86
C GLN A 9 -30.26 31.54 14.09
N HIS A 10 -29.35 32.46 13.74
CA HIS A 10 -29.69 33.68 13.01
C HIS A 10 -29.83 33.42 11.50
N PRO A 11 -30.68 34.18 10.80
CA PRO A 11 -30.77 34.09 9.34
C PRO A 11 -29.48 34.51 8.66
N LEU A 12 -29.10 33.79 7.60
CA LEU A 12 -27.94 34.14 6.78
C LEU A 12 -28.34 34.99 5.57
N VAL A 13 -27.48 35.93 5.22
CA VAL A 13 -27.62 36.79 4.05
C VAL A 13 -26.56 36.41 3.03
N PHE A 14 -26.95 36.32 1.76
CA PHE A 14 -26.03 36.07 0.65
C PHE A 14 -25.21 37.32 0.33
N ILE A 15 -23.90 37.15 0.22
CA ILE A 15 -22.93 38.18 -0.13
C ILE A 15 -22.28 37.79 -1.47
N GLU A 16 -22.48 38.62 -2.48
CA GLU A 16 -21.79 38.50 -3.77
C GLU A 16 -20.34 39.00 -3.65
N SER A 17 -19.43 38.39 -4.41
CA SER A 17 -18.02 38.75 -4.42
C SER A 17 -17.81 40.16 -4.97
N GLN A 18 -17.63 41.15 -4.10
CA GLN A 18 -17.17 42.48 -4.48
C GLN A 18 -15.67 42.56 -4.20
N GLY A 19 -14.88 42.97 -5.20
CA GLY A 19 -13.41 42.99 -5.18
C GLY A 19 -12.78 44.03 -4.25
N HIS A 20 -13.34 44.21 -3.05
CA HIS A 20 -12.75 45.02 -1.99
C HIS A 20 -11.93 44.14 -1.04
N GLU A 21 -10.89 44.71 -0.44
CA GLU A 21 -10.07 44.08 0.59
C GLU A 21 -10.93 43.76 1.82
N ILE A 22 -11.59 42.59 1.79
CA ILE A 22 -12.37 42.09 2.93
C ILE A 22 -11.38 41.59 3.99
N GLU A 23 -11.70 41.88 5.24
CA GLU A 23 -11.07 41.29 6.42
C GLU A 23 -10.97 39.75 6.25
N LYS A 24 -9.88 39.12 6.68
CA LYS A 24 -9.69 37.67 6.47
C LYS A 24 -10.71 36.88 7.30
N VAL A 25 -11.87 36.58 6.71
CA VAL A 25 -12.93 35.79 7.33
C VAL A 25 -12.87 34.32 6.88
N TYR A 26 -13.16 33.42 7.81
CA TYR A 26 -13.07 31.98 7.58
C TYR A 26 -14.45 31.34 7.60
N CYS A 27 -14.68 30.39 6.69
CA CYS A 27 -15.91 29.63 6.62
C CYS A 27 -16.02 28.72 7.84
N SER A 28 -17.09 28.86 8.63
CA SER A 28 -17.37 28.02 9.81
C SER A 28 -17.64 26.55 9.45
N GLY A 29 -17.99 26.27 8.19
CA GLY A 29 -18.23 24.92 7.70
C GLY A 29 -16.96 24.15 7.39
N CYS A 30 -16.04 24.73 6.60
CA CYS A 30 -14.83 24.04 6.15
C CYS A 30 -13.53 24.53 6.80
N GLY A 31 -13.53 25.69 7.46
CA GLY A 31 -12.37 26.31 8.11
C GLY A 31 -11.42 27.06 7.17
N GLU A 32 -11.70 27.10 5.87
CA GLU A 32 -10.86 27.83 4.91
C GLU A 32 -11.31 29.28 4.76
N LEU A 33 -10.39 30.12 4.27
CA LEU A 33 -10.66 31.52 3.95
C LEU A 33 -11.84 31.61 2.98
N VAL A 34 -12.79 32.51 3.28
CA VAL A 34 -13.89 32.78 2.36
C VAL A 34 -13.35 33.49 1.14
N SER A 35 -13.55 32.86 -0.03
CA SER A 35 -13.24 33.43 -1.33
C SER A 35 -14.49 33.35 -2.20
N GLY A 36 -14.79 34.43 -2.93
CA GLY A 36 -15.99 34.52 -3.76
C GLY A 36 -17.28 34.75 -2.98
N SER A 37 -18.40 34.27 -3.53
CA SER A 37 -19.73 34.44 -2.93
C SER A 37 -19.90 33.58 -1.67
N SER A 38 -20.55 34.14 -0.65
CA SER A 38 -20.72 33.48 0.66
C SER A 38 -22.05 33.82 1.32
N PHE A 39 -22.37 33.13 2.41
CA PHE A 39 -23.47 33.45 3.29
C PHE A 39 -22.91 33.93 4.62
N ALA A 40 -23.47 35.01 5.16
CA ALA A 40 -23.00 35.62 6.40
C ALA A 40 -24.16 35.91 7.36
N CYS A 41 -23.88 35.73 8.65
CA CYS A 41 -24.70 36.24 9.73
C CYS A 41 -24.23 37.65 10.09
N VAL A 42 -25.12 38.63 9.95
CA VAL A 42 -24.86 40.03 10.28
C VAL A 42 -24.64 40.24 11.79
N GLU A 43 -25.15 39.33 12.62
CA GLU A 43 -25.20 39.51 14.08
C GLU A 43 -23.97 38.96 14.81
N CYS A 44 -23.29 37.93 14.29
CA CYS A 44 -22.27 37.22 15.06
C CYS A 44 -21.05 36.72 14.27
N GLY A 45 -20.81 37.24 13.07
CA GLY A 45 -19.60 36.91 12.30
C GLY A 45 -19.50 35.43 11.87
N PHE A 46 -20.64 34.77 11.69
CA PHE A 46 -20.72 33.41 11.15
C PHE A 46 -20.75 33.46 9.62
N TYR A 47 -19.86 32.74 8.96
CA TYR A 47 -19.73 32.73 7.49
C TYR A 47 -19.71 31.32 6.93
N LEU A 48 -20.34 31.11 5.78
CA LEU A 48 -20.27 29.87 5.01
C LEU A 48 -19.94 30.18 3.55
N HIS A 49 -19.04 29.40 2.95
CA HIS A 49 -18.98 29.34 1.49
C HIS A 49 -20.35 28.89 0.96
N LYS A 50 -20.75 29.38 -0.22
CA LYS A 50 -21.98 28.94 -0.89
C LYS A 50 -22.13 27.41 -0.91
N GLN A 51 -21.08 26.69 -1.30
CA GLN A 51 -21.06 25.23 -1.33
C GLN A 51 -21.20 24.58 0.07
N CYS A 52 -20.75 25.25 1.13
CA CYS A 52 -20.90 24.73 2.50
C CYS A 52 -22.31 24.94 3.06
N ASP A 53 -22.99 26.02 2.64
CA ASP A 53 -24.40 26.29 2.98
C ASP A 53 -25.36 25.38 2.21
N GLU A 54 -25.08 25.15 0.92
CA GLU A 54 -25.87 24.28 0.05
C GLU A 54 -25.58 22.77 0.25
N ALA A 55 -24.65 22.42 1.15
CA ALA A 55 -24.30 21.03 1.41
C ALA A 55 -25.47 20.28 2.08
N PRO A 56 -25.81 19.07 1.60
CA PRO A 56 -26.96 18.35 2.12
C PRO A 56 -26.71 17.88 3.57
N ALA A 57 -27.70 18.01 4.45
CA ALA A 57 -27.60 17.53 5.83
C ALA A 57 -27.41 16.01 5.92
N GLU A 58 -27.97 15.27 4.96
CA GLU A 58 -27.80 13.82 4.80
C GLU A 58 -27.38 13.51 3.36
N MET A 59 -26.33 12.69 3.19
CA MET A 59 -25.74 12.37 1.89
C MET A 59 -25.67 10.86 1.69
N ASN A 60 -26.31 10.36 0.62
CA ASN A 60 -26.10 9.02 0.10
C ASN A 60 -24.86 9.03 -0.81
N HIS A 61 -23.72 8.57 -0.27
CA HIS A 61 -22.44 8.68 -0.94
C HIS A 61 -22.19 7.48 -1.87
N PRO A 62 -21.86 7.67 -3.17
CA PRO A 62 -21.70 6.58 -4.15
C PRO A 62 -20.64 5.53 -3.82
N PHE A 63 -19.58 5.93 -3.10
CA PHE A 63 -18.54 5.03 -2.57
C PHE A 63 -18.84 4.51 -1.14
N HIS A 64 -20.06 4.72 -0.63
CA HIS A 64 -20.53 4.25 0.66
C HIS A 64 -22.04 3.95 0.65
N ARG A 65 -22.51 3.15 -0.31
CA ARG A 65 -23.94 3.02 -0.69
C ARG A 65 -24.87 2.42 0.37
N ASN A 66 -24.33 1.76 1.39
CA ASN A 66 -25.14 1.03 2.37
C ASN A 66 -25.53 1.89 3.57
N HIS A 67 -24.95 3.08 3.72
CA HIS A 67 -25.29 3.99 4.79
C HIS A 67 -25.25 5.43 4.31
N ASN A 68 -26.00 6.29 5.00
CA ASN A 68 -25.94 7.72 4.77
C ASN A 68 -24.91 8.39 5.69
N LEU A 69 -24.29 9.45 5.16
CA LEU A 69 -23.45 10.37 5.91
C LEU A 69 -24.31 11.52 6.43
N ASN A 70 -24.21 11.82 7.72
CA ASN A 70 -24.90 12.95 8.34
C ASN A 70 -23.91 14.09 8.58
N LEU A 71 -24.28 15.30 8.20
CA LEU A 71 -23.46 16.49 8.41
C LEU A 71 -23.60 16.97 9.86
N LEU A 72 -22.50 16.89 10.61
CA LEU A 72 -22.42 17.33 11.99
C LEU A 72 -21.63 18.64 12.08
N THR A 73 -22.14 19.55 12.90
CA THR A 73 -21.51 20.87 13.14
C THR A 73 -20.49 20.84 14.28
N ARG A 74 -20.37 19.70 14.94
CA ARG A 74 -19.48 19.43 16.07
C ARG A 74 -18.81 18.08 15.86
N ASN A 75 -17.70 17.90 16.57
CA ASN A 75 -17.00 16.63 16.60
C ASN A 75 -17.92 15.48 17.06
N PRO A 76 -18.03 14.37 16.30
CA PRO A 76 -18.85 13.21 16.68
C PRO A 76 -18.33 12.47 17.92
N TYR A 77 -17.08 12.66 18.30
CA TYR A 77 -16.43 11.89 19.35
C TYR A 77 -16.37 12.64 20.68
N LYS A 78 -16.56 11.91 21.78
CA LYS A 78 -16.43 12.44 23.16
C LYS A 78 -14.99 12.81 23.49
N THR A 79 -14.02 12.09 22.93
CA THR A 79 -12.57 12.29 23.13
C THR A 79 -11.85 12.13 21.80
N GLY A 80 -10.81 12.94 21.58
CA GLY A 80 -10.06 12.99 20.31
C GLY A 80 -10.81 13.73 19.20
N THR A 81 -10.15 13.96 18.07
CA THR A 81 -10.71 14.66 16.90
C THR A 81 -10.99 13.67 15.78
N ALA A 82 -12.14 13.80 15.12
CA ALA A 82 -12.43 13.03 13.92
C ALA A 82 -11.32 13.25 12.87
N THR A 83 -10.91 12.18 12.18
CA THR A 83 -9.93 12.28 11.09
C THR A 83 -10.62 11.95 9.78
N CYS A 84 -10.42 12.78 8.76
CA CYS A 84 -11.03 12.56 7.46
C CYS A 84 -10.46 11.29 6.80
N ASP A 85 -11.32 10.34 6.43
CA ASP A 85 -10.93 9.09 5.78
C ASP A 85 -10.44 9.29 4.33
N PHE A 86 -10.66 10.48 3.77
CA PHE A 86 -10.19 10.86 2.44
C PHE A 86 -8.81 11.52 2.48
N CYS A 87 -8.65 12.66 3.16
CA CYS A 87 -7.40 13.43 3.15
C CYS A 87 -6.49 13.20 4.36
N ARG A 88 -6.97 12.49 5.39
CA ARG A 88 -6.24 12.11 6.62
C ARG A 88 -5.84 13.25 7.54
N LYS A 89 -6.39 14.44 7.31
CA LYS A 89 -6.26 15.58 8.21
C LYS A 89 -7.37 15.55 9.28
N PRO A 90 -7.13 16.15 10.45
CA PRO A 90 -8.17 16.33 11.46
C PRO A 90 -9.37 17.11 10.92
N CYS A 91 -10.58 16.72 11.33
CA CYS A 91 -11.83 17.43 11.07
C CYS A 91 -12.11 18.38 12.23
N GLU A 92 -11.72 19.64 12.07
CA GLU A 92 -11.88 20.68 13.11
C GLU A 92 -13.21 21.43 13.00
N ASN A 93 -13.85 21.35 11.83
CA ASN A 93 -15.10 22.06 11.50
C ASN A 93 -16.22 21.05 11.18
N PHE A 94 -17.15 21.41 10.29
CA PHE A 94 -18.26 20.52 9.96
C PHE A 94 -17.75 19.23 9.33
N VAL A 95 -18.34 18.12 9.74
CA VAL A 95 -17.90 16.78 9.38
C VAL A 95 -19.09 15.94 8.97
N TYR A 96 -19.00 15.30 7.80
CA TYR A 96 -19.88 14.22 7.44
C TYR A 96 -19.48 12.97 8.21
N HIS A 97 -20.40 12.41 8.96
CA HIS A 97 -20.18 11.26 9.83
C HIS A 97 -21.21 10.16 9.55
N CYS A 98 -20.74 8.92 9.48
CA CYS A 98 -21.58 7.73 9.47
C CYS A 98 -21.37 6.92 10.75
N SER A 99 -22.42 6.23 11.21
CA SER A 99 -22.39 5.30 12.34
C SER A 99 -21.32 4.21 12.21
N CYS A 100 -20.85 3.89 11.00
CA CYS A 100 -19.74 2.98 10.78
C CYS A 100 -18.35 3.61 10.98
N ASN A 101 -18.27 4.80 11.61
CA ASN A 101 -17.05 5.59 11.84
C ASN A 101 -16.36 6.10 10.57
N LEU A 102 -17.11 6.31 9.50
CA LEU A 102 -16.60 7.00 8.31
C LEU A 102 -16.76 8.51 8.51
N ASN A 103 -15.68 9.26 8.34
CA ASN A 103 -15.66 10.70 8.54
C ASN A 103 -15.09 11.41 7.31
N PHE A 104 -15.72 12.49 6.89
CA PHE A 104 -15.19 13.36 5.83
C PHE A 104 -15.33 14.83 6.20
N HIS A 105 -14.33 15.63 5.84
CA HIS A 105 -14.57 17.07 5.68
C HIS A 105 -15.69 17.27 4.64
N ILE A 106 -16.48 18.32 4.82
CA ILE A 106 -17.53 18.73 3.86
C ILE A 106 -17.01 18.75 2.41
N LYS A 107 -15.84 19.36 2.18
CA LYS A 107 -15.18 19.44 0.87
C LYS A 107 -14.74 18.08 0.33
N CYS A 108 -14.23 17.20 1.20
CA CYS A 108 -13.79 15.86 0.81
C CYS A 108 -14.99 14.99 0.40
N ALA A 109 -16.10 15.07 1.13
CA ALA A 109 -17.34 14.35 0.78
C ALA A 109 -17.90 14.84 -0.56
N LEU A 110 -18.09 16.14 -0.73
CA LEU A 110 -18.62 16.71 -1.96
C LEU A 110 -17.73 16.42 -3.17
N PHE A 111 -16.41 16.53 -2.99
CA PHE A 111 -15.44 16.22 -4.04
C PHE A 111 -15.45 14.74 -4.44
N SER A 112 -15.42 13.82 -3.47
CA SER A 112 -15.43 12.39 -3.78
C SER A 112 -16.79 11.92 -4.33
N HIS A 113 -17.88 12.60 -3.97
CA HIS A 113 -19.18 12.42 -4.60
C HIS A 113 -19.16 12.84 -6.07
N SER A 114 -18.58 14.01 -6.40
CA SER A 114 -18.50 14.46 -7.79
C SER A 114 -17.64 13.56 -8.67
N ILE A 115 -16.56 12.95 -8.13
CA ILE A 115 -15.78 11.91 -8.81
C ILE A 115 -16.70 10.78 -9.30
N ALA A 116 -17.55 10.28 -8.42
CA ALA A 116 -18.41 9.15 -8.73
C ALA A 116 -19.49 9.50 -9.76
N GLU A 117 -20.01 10.72 -9.73
CA GLU A 117 -21.00 11.20 -10.71
C GLU A 117 -20.38 11.55 -12.07
N LYS A 118 -19.04 11.50 -12.21
CA LYS A 118 -18.32 11.87 -13.44
C LYS A 118 -18.76 13.22 -13.99
N ARG A 119 -19.06 14.19 -13.11
CA ARG A 119 -19.40 15.56 -13.53
C ARG A 119 -18.14 16.23 -14.08
N ASN A 120 -17.87 15.96 -15.36
CA ASN A 120 -16.65 16.36 -16.06
C ASN A 120 -16.34 17.86 -15.94
N ALA A 121 -17.33 18.72 -15.74
CA ALA A 121 -17.14 20.17 -15.59
C ALA A 121 -16.24 20.54 -14.39
N GLU A 122 -16.39 19.90 -13.22
CA GLU A 122 -15.54 20.19 -12.05
C GLU A 122 -14.15 19.54 -12.16
N PHE A 123 -14.00 18.49 -12.97
CA PHE A 123 -12.72 17.81 -13.22
C PHE A 123 -11.88 18.46 -14.31
N GLN A 124 -12.51 19.17 -15.25
CA GLN A 124 -11.82 19.86 -16.33
C GLN A 124 -10.94 21.00 -15.80
N ASP A 125 -11.37 21.65 -14.71
CA ASP A 125 -10.66 22.79 -14.12
C ASP A 125 -9.56 22.37 -13.11
N ILE A 126 -9.47 21.08 -12.75
CA ILE A 126 -8.39 20.58 -11.89
C ILE A 126 -7.17 20.29 -12.75
N PRO A 127 -6.02 20.97 -12.53
CA PRO A 127 -4.83 20.75 -13.32
C PRO A 127 -4.40 19.28 -13.25
N ARG A 128 -4.34 18.63 -14.42
CA ARG A 128 -3.61 17.37 -14.57
C ARG A 128 -2.13 17.70 -14.57
N ILE A 129 -1.41 17.17 -13.60
CA ILE A 129 0.01 17.41 -13.47
C ILE A 129 0.74 16.25 -14.13
N ASP A 130 1.54 16.57 -15.14
CA ASP A 130 2.48 15.64 -15.75
C ASP A 130 3.87 15.85 -15.12
N PRO A 131 4.38 14.90 -14.32
CA PRO A 131 5.72 14.98 -13.75
C PRO A 131 6.83 15.16 -14.80
N SER A 132 6.63 14.67 -16.03
CA SER A 132 7.65 14.69 -17.10
C SER A 132 7.80 16.06 -17.77
N ILE A 133 6.77 16.90 -17.72
CA ILE A 133 6.76 18.25 -18.31
C ILE A 133 7.21 19.30 -17.27
N ASN A 134 7.03 19.02 -15.98
CA ASN A 134 7.36 19.93 -14.90
C ASN A 134 8.83 19.79 -14.47
N THR A 135 9.74 20.33 -15.29
CA THR A 135 11.20 20.36 -15.03
C THR A 135 11.61 21.30 -13.89
N GLY A 136 10.66 21.98 -13.24
CA GLY A 136 10.89 22.85 -12.09
C GLY A 136 10.64 22.11 -10.77
N ASN A 137 11.71 21.69 -10.09
CA ASN A 137 11.73 21.16 -8.72
C ASN A 137 10.59 20.18 -8.38
N VAL A 138 10.75 18.91 -8.75
CA VAL A 138 10.06 17.81 -8.06
C VAL A 138 10.38 17.94 -6.57
N THR A 139 9.39 18.36 -5.78
CA THR A 139 9.57 18.56 -4.33
C THR A 139 9.85 17.21 -3.65
N GLU A 140 10.59 17.21 -2.53
CA GLU A 140 10.78 16.01 -1.71
C GLU A 140 9.44 15.40 -1.24
N GLU A 141 8.39 16.23 -1.15
CA GLU A 141 7.03 15.80 -0.87
C GLU A 141 6.46 14.92 -2.00
N LEU A 142 6.64 15.33 -3.26
CA LEU A 142 6.17 14.55 -4.42
C LEU A 142 6.90 13.21 -4.57
N LYS A 143 8.18 13.13 -4.18
CA LYS A 143 8.92 11.85 -4.17
C LYS A 143 8.33 10.82 -3.22
N LYS A 144 7.68 11.28 -2.15
CA LYS A 144 7.04 10.43 -1.14
C LYS A 144 5.52 10.32 -1.34
N ALA A 145 4.97 11.09 -2.27
CA ALA A 145 3.54 11.13 -2.52
C ALA A 145 3.07 9.85 -3.22
N GLU A 146 2.01 9.26 -2.66
CA GLU A 146 1.36 8.07 -3.18
C GLU A 146 -0.06 8.42 -3.64
N CYS A 147 -0.54 7.76 -4.69
CA CYS A 147 -1.92 7.85 -5.10
C CYS A 147 -2.85 7.27 -4.01
N PHE A 148 -3.87 8.04 -3.61
CA PHE A 148 -4.86 7.65 -2.60
C PHE A 148 -5.61 6.35 -2.94
N ALA A 149 -5.88 6.11 -4.23
CA ALA A 149 -6.63 4.94 -4.66
C ALA A 149 -5.76 3.67 -4.71
N CYS A 150 -4.54 3.75 -5.24
CA CYS A 150 -3.73 2.57 -5.54
C CYS A 150 -2.42 2.48 -4.76
N TRP A 151 -2.06 3.48 -3.96
CA TRP A 151 -0.87 3.51 -3.10
C TRP A 151 0.46 3.38 -3.86
N LYS A 152 0.46 3.67 -5.15
CA LYS A 152 1.69 3.71 -5.95
C LYS A 152 2.24 5.13 -6.01
N PRO A 153 3.57 5.30 -6.12
CA PRO A 153 4.18 6.60 -6.34
C PRO A 153 3.59 7.33 -7.55
N LEU A 154 3.61 8.65 -7.50
CA LEU A 154 3.06 9.51 -8.56
C LEU A 154 4.06 9.87 -9.65
N LEU A 155 5.35 9.76 -9.36
CA LEU A 155 6.44 10.29 -10.21
C LEU A 155 6.39 9.83 -11.67
N ASP A 156 5.84 8.65 -11.93
CA ASP A 156 5.80 8.05 -13.27
C ASP A 156 4.41 8.07 -13.90
N SER A 157 3.49 8.91 -13.42
CA SER A 157 2.10 8.92 -13.90
C SER A 157 1.41 10.26 -13.73
N VAL A 158 0.63 10.66 -14.74
CA VAL A 158 -0.25 11.83 -14.66
C VAL A 158 -1.18 11.69 -13.45
N TYR A 159 -1.27 12.76 -12.66
CA TYR A 159 -2.05 12.77 -11.43
C TYR A 159 -2.83 14.07 -11.22
N PHE A 160 -3.80 13.99 -10.32
CA PHE A 160 -4.59 15.09 -9.80
C PHE A 160 -4.14 15.40 -8.38
N SER A 161 -4.03 16.69 -8.05
CA SER A 161 -3.81 17.18 -6.68
C SER A 161 -4.93 18.15 -6.30
N PRO A 162 -6.10 17.65 -5.87
CA PRO A 162 -7.17 18.53 -5.43
C PRO A 162 -6.76 19.31 -4.17
N ASN A 163 -7.39 20.47 -3.95
CA ASN A 163 -7.09 21.38 -2.82
C ASN A 163 -7.25 20.75 -1.42
N CYS A 164 -7.77 19.53 -1.33
CA CYS A 164 -7.89 18.74 -0.11
C CYS A 164 -6.61 17.97 0.29
N GLY A 165 -5.51 18.07 -0.46
CA GLY A 165 -4.19 17.60 0.00
C GLY A 165 -3.97 16.10 -0.10
N PHE A 166 -4.53 15.45 -1.13
CA PHE A 166 -4.16 14.10 -1.54
C PHE A 166 -3.92 14.08 -3.04
N TYR A 167 -3.44 12.94 -3.51
CA TYR A 167 -3.13 12.74 -4.91
C TYR A 167 -3.88 11.54 -5.49
N LEU A 168 -4.31 11.62 -6.74
CA LEU A 168 -4.92 10.51 -7.47
C LEU A 168 -4.29 10.40 -8.84
N HIS A 169 -3.85 9.20 -9.24
CA HIS A 169 -3.51 8.98 -10.65
C HIS A 169 -4.72 9.24 -11.53
N ALA A 170 -4.49 9.74 -12.75
CA ALA A 170 -5.56 9.97 -13.70
C ALA A 170 -6.37 8.69 -13.98
N LYS A 171 -5.66 7.58 -14.22
CA LYS A 171 -6.27 6.24 -14.38
C LYS A 171 -7.04 5.73 -13.16
N CYS A 172 -6.76 6.27 -11.97
CA CYS A 172 -7.45 5.87 -10.74
C CYS A 172 -8.76 6.63 -10.52
N VAL A 173 -8.98 7.74 -11.25
CA VAL A 173 -10.27 8.43 -11.28
C VAL A 173 -11.28 7.64 -12.11
N ASP A 174 -10.83 7.01 -13.19
CA ASP A 174 -11.67 6.27 -14.13
C ASP A 174 -11.91 4.81 -13.72
N LEU A 175 -11.70 4.44 -12.45
CA LEU A 175 -11.92 3.08 -11.99
C LEU A 175 -13.42 2.69 -12.15
N PRO A 176 -13.71 1.48 -12.66
CA PRO A 176 -15.08 0.98 -12.72
C PRO A 176 -15.75 1.00 -11.35
N ALA A 177 -17.01 1.43 -11.30
CA ALA A 177 -17.78 1.42 -10.05
C ALA A 177 -18.15 0.00 -9.59
N GLU A 178 -18.16 -0.96 -10.51
CA GLU A 178 -18.56 -2.34 -10.31
C GLU A 178 -17.67 -3.26 -11.17
N ILE A 179 -17.25 -4.39 -10.60
CA ILE A 179 -16.49 -5.43 -11.31
C ILE A 179 -16.99 -6.82 -10.91
N ASN A 180 -16.87 -7.77 -11.84
CA ASN A 180 -16.95 -9.20 -11.53
C ASN A 180 -15.54 -9.75 -11.38
N HIS A 181 -15.26 -10.42 -10.26
CA HIS A 181 -13.92 -10.88 -9.94
C HIS A 181 -13.89 -12.40 -9.76
N PHE A 182 -12.91 -13.09 -10.33
CA PHE A 182 -12.91 -14.55 -10.37
C PHE A 182 -12.82 -15.23 -8.98
N PHE A 183 -12.24 -14.56 -7.97
CA PHE A 183 -12.25 -15.02 -6.57
C PHE A 183 -13.56 -14.73 -5.82
N HIS A 184 -14.51 -14.03 -6.44
CA HIS A 184 -15.83 -13.76 -5.86
C HIS A 184 -16.86 -13.60 -6.98
N GLN A 185 -17.43 -14.73 -7.41
CA GLN A 185 -18.37 -14.80 -8.54
C GLN A 185 -19.83 -14.74 -8.09
N GLU A 186 -20.10 -14.95 -6.80
CA GLU A 186 -21.46 -14.97 -6.26
C GLU A 186 -22.12 -13.59 -6.34
N HIS A 187 -21.32 -12.53 -6.16
CA HIS A 187 -21.78 -11.15 -6.21
C HIS A 187 -20.73 -10.24 -6.87
N PRO A 188 -21.16 -9.18 -7.55
CA PRO A 188 -20.24 -8.15 -8.03
C PRO A 188 -19.56 -7.43 -6.87
N LEU A 189 -18.33 -6.98 -7.10
CA LEU A 189 -17.60 -6.12 -6.18
C LEU A 189 -17.79 -4.66 -6.58
N PHE A 190 -18.07 -3.82 -5.59
CA PHE A 190 -18.27 -2.39 -5.80
C PHE A 190 -17.09 -1.59 -5.30
N LEU A 191 -16.72 -0.53 -6.03
CA LEU A 191 -15.71 0.43 -5.60
C LEU A 191 -16.26 1.24 -4.41
N GLN A 192 -15.60 1.15 -3.25
CA GLN A 192 -16.05 1.78 -2.01
C GLN A 192 -14.88 2.26 -1.15
N PHE A 193 -15.15 3.14 -0.20
CA PHE A 193 -14.23 3.41 0.90
C PHE A 193 -14.13 2.21 1.82
N ASN A 194 -12.92 1.86 2.26
CA ASN A 194 -12.74 0.78 3.22
C ASN A 194 -13.07 1.20 4.66
N SER A 195 -14.30 1.65 4.92
CA SER A 195 -14.76 2.08 6.24
C SER A 195 -14.70 0.96 7.29
N GLN A 196 -14.92 -0.30 6.85
CA GLN A 196 -14.90 -1.48 7.70
C GLN A 196 -13.49 -2.05 7.93
N ARG A 197 -12.44 -1.43 7.35
CA ARG A 197 -11.03 -1.86 7.46
C ARG A 197 -10.82 -3.35 7.14
N LEU A 198 -11.57 -3.86 6.16
CA LEU A 198 -11.47 -5.24 5.73
C LEU A 198 -10.08 -5.50 5.14
N SER A 199 -9.47 -6.63 5.49
CA SER A 199 -8.22 -7.10 4.89
C SER A 199 -8.45 -7.55 3.46
N CYS A 200 -7.45 -7.33 2.60
CA CYS A 200 -7.49 -7.82 1.23
C CYS A 200 -7.44 -9.34 1.21
N LYS A 201 -8.41 -9.99 0.55
CA LYS A 201 -8.45 -11.46 0.47
C LYS A 201 -7.31 -12.09 -0.31
N ILE A 202 -6.64 -11.34 -1.19
CA ILE A 202 -5.53 -11.86 -2.00
C ILE A 202 -4.18 -11.72 -1.28
N CYS A 203 -3.87 -10.54 -0.73
CA CYS A 203 -2.55 -10.31 -0.11
C CYS A 203 -2.56 -10.41 1.42
N GLN A 204 -3.73 -10.62 2.02
CA GLN A 204 -3.98 -10.73 3.46
C GLN A 204 -3.52 -9.57 4.32
N LYS A 205 -3.09 -8.46 3.71
CA LYS A 205 -2.72 -7.24 4.42
C LYS A 205 -3.95 -6.39 4.70
N PRO A 206 -4.02 -5.76 5.88
CA PRO A 206 -4.99 -4.71 6.12
C PRO A 206 -4.74 -3.58 5.12
N GLN A 207 -5.83 -3.02 4.61
CA GLN A 207 -5.75 -1.90 3.68
C GLN A 207 -5.32 -0.65 4.44
N ARG A 208 -4.43 0.12 3.82
CA ARG A 208 -4.31 1.54 4.18
C ARG A 208 -5.60 2.25 3.70
N PRO A 209 -6.18 3.21 4.44
CA PRO A 209 -7.50 3.72 4.05
C PRO A 209 -7.54 4.49 2.72
N GLY A 210 -8.38 4.01 1.80
CA GLY A 210 -8.46 4.42 0.40
C GLY A 210 -9.61 3.67 -0.28
N PHE A 211 -9.58 3.58 -1.62
CA PHE A 211 -10.56 2.79 -2.36
C PHE A 211 -10.24 1.30 -2.34
N VAL A 212 -11.30 0.50 -2.23
CA VAL A 212 -11.28 -0.96 -2.35
C VAL A 212 -12.44 -1.44 -3.20
N TYR A 213 -12.28 -2.61 -3.81
CA TYR A 213 -13.41 -3.35 -4.36
C TYR A 213 -13.97 -4.26 -3.28
N CYS A 214 -15.24 -4.09 -2.94
CA CYS A 214 -15.86 -4.73 -1.79
C CYS A 214 -17.24 -5.31 -2.12
N CYS A 215 -17.50 -6.50 -1.59
CA CYS A 215 -18.85 -7.03 -1.42
C CYS A 215 -19.21 -6.95 0.07
N SER A 216 -20.19 -6.12 0.39
CA SER A 216 -20.61 -5.90 1.78
C SER A 216 -21.38 -7.08 2.37
N LEU A 217 -22.06 -7.87 1.54
CA LEU A 217 -22.78 -9.07 1.96
C LEU A 217 -21.81 -10.15 2.43
N CYS A 218 -20.76 -10.41 1.64
CA CYS A 218 -19.79 -11.47 1.91
C CYS A 218 -18.58 -11.02 2.75
N LYS A 219 -18.51 -9.73 3.13
CA LYS A 219 -17.34 -9.11 3.78
C LYS A 219 -16.04 -9.41 3.02
N PHE A 220 -16.11 -9.35 1.70
CA PHE A 220 -15.01 -9.63 0.79
C PHE A 220 -14.44 -8.31 0.28
N ALA A 221 -13.13 -8.11 0.40
CA ALA A 221 -12.46 -6.88 -0.05
C ALA A 221 -11.15 -7.18 -0.78
N LEU A 222 -10.86 -6.40 -1.81
CA LEU A 222 -9.62 -6.44 -2.58
C LEU A 222 -9.00 -5.04 -2.71
N HIS A 223 -7.66 -4.97 -2.63
CA HIS A 223 -6.94 -3.78 -3.07
C HIS A 223 -7.21 -3.55 -4.56
N ILE A 224 -7.23 -2.29 -4.99
CA ILE A 224 -7.29 -1.95 -6.42
C ILE A 224 -6.20 -2.68 -7.22
N GLN A 225 -4.98 -2.77 -6.69
CA GLN A 225 -3.88 -3.45 -7.37
C GLN A 225 -4.02 -4.99 -7.36
N CYS A 226 -4.75 -5.54 -6.39
CA CYS A 226 -4.96 -6.99 -6.29
C CYS A 226 -5.98 -7.50 -7.31
N VAL A 227 -6.90 -6.64 -7.75
CA VAL A 227 -7.88 -6.96 -8.81
C VAL A 227 -7.20 -7.23 -10.15
N THR A 228 -6.09 -6.56 -10.43
CA THR A 228 -5.37 -6.67 -11.71
C THR A 228 -4.27 -7.73 -11.70
N ILE A 229 -4.17 -8.54 -10.64
CA ILE A 229 -3.15 -9.60 -10.58
C ILE A 229 -3.50 -10.68 -11.60
N PRO A 230 -2.56 -11.11 -12.46
CA PRO A 230 -2.81 -12.18 -13.42
C PRO A 230 -3.29 -13.47 -12.74
N THR A 231 -4.32 -14.10 -13.28
CA THR A 231 -4.81 -15.40 -12.77
C THR A 231 -3.89 -16.56 -13.15
N LYS A 232 -3.07 -16.37 -14.18
CA LYS A 232 -2.17 -17.38 -14.72
C LYS A 232 -0.86 -16.71 -15.16
N ILE A 233 0.26 -17.29 -14.75
CA ILE A 233 1.60 -16.80 -15.10
C ILE A 233 2.48 -17.94 -15.60
N ASN A 234 3.45 -17.61 -16.44
CA ASN A 234 4.53 -18.50 -16.83
C ASN A 234 5.80 -18.05 -16.12
N GLN A 235 6.55 -19.00 -15.57
CA GLN A 235 7.80 -18.70 -14.87
C GLN A 235 8.99 -19.34 -15.61
N PRO A 236 10.10 -18.62 -15.85
CA PRO A 236 11.22 -19.17 -16.59
C PRO A 236 11.90 -20.37 -15.91
N PHE A 237 11.78 -20.50 -14.59
CA PHE A 237 12.25 -21.64 -13.79
C PHE A 237 11.19 -22.74 -13.63
N HIS A 238 10.01 -22.58 -14.22
CA HIS A 238 8.93 -23.56 -14.21
C HIS A 238 8.15 -23.49 -15.53
N ARG A 239 8.82 -23.86 -16.63
CA ARG A 239 8.35 -23.62 -18.01
C ARG A 239 7.31 -24.61 -18.51
N LYS A 240 7.33 -25.84 -17.98
CA LYS A 240 6.49 -26.93 -18.48
C LYS A 240 5.02 -26.74 -18.14
N HIS A 241 4.75 -26.11 -16.99
CA HIS A 241 3.39 -25.89 -16.53
C HIS A 241 3.21 -24.43 -16.07
N PRO A 242 2.13 -23.76 -16.47
CA PRO A 242 1.80 -22.44 -15.95
C PRO A 242 1.43 -22.53 -14.47
N LEU A 243 1.68 -21.46 -13.72
CA LEU A 243 1.18 -21.31 -12.36
C LEU A 243 -0.17 -20.60 -12.40
N VAL A 244 -1.14 -21.11 -11.64
CA VAL A 244 -2.48 -20.54 -11.51
C VAL A 244 -2.62 -19.92 -10.13
N LEU A 245 -3.22 -18.74 -10.06
CA LEU A 245 -3.50 -18.04 -8.82
C LEU A 245 -4.72 -18.68 -8.15
N GLN A 246 -4.51 -19.26 -6.97
CA GLN A 246 -5.56 -19.94 -6.21
C GLN A 246 -5.26 -19.95 -4.72
N SER A 247 -6.28 -20.24 -3.92
CA SER A 247 -6.10 -20.58 -2.51
C SER A 247 -5.53 -22.00 -2.38
N VAL A 248 -4.63 -22.19 -1.43
CA VAL A 248 -4.07 -23.52 -1.12
C VAL A 248 -4.62 -24.06 0.20
N ASP A 249 -4.92 -25.35 0.20
CA ASP A 249 -5.40 -26.11 1.37
C ASP A 249 -4.27 -26.88 2.08
N GLU A 250 -3.05 -26.77 1.56
CA GLU A 250 -1.84 -27.43 2.08
C GLU A 250 -0.78 -26.37 2.42
N CYS A 251 -0.05 -26.58 3.51
CA CYS A 251 1.09 -25.74 3.90
C CYS A 251 2.33 -26.15 3.10
N LEU A 252 2.61 -25.43 2.00
CA LEU A 252 3.69 -25.76 1.07
C LEU A 252 4.77 -24.66 1.07
N PRO A 253 6.06 -24.99 0.97
CA PRO A 253 7.13 -24.01 0.96
C PRO A 253 7.18 -23.25 -0.37
N CYS A 254 7.24 -21.92 -0.29
CA CYS A 254 7.46 -21.08 -1.46
C CYS A 254 8.84 -21.31 -2.06
N GLN A 255 8.91 -21.50 -3.39
CA GLN A 255 10.16 -21.88 -4.07
C GLN A 255 11.21 -20.76 -4.14
N ILE A 256 10.87 -19.53 -3.77
CA ILE A 256 11.79 -18.38 -3.76
C ILE A 256 12.22 -18.01 -2.33
N CYS A 257 11.27 -17.90 -1.39
CA CYS A 257 11.55 -17.40 -0.03
C CYS A 257 11.55 -18.47 1.05
N GLN A 258 11.21 -19.72 0.72
CA GLN A 258 11.18 -20.87 1.63
C GLN A 258 10.21 -20.79 2.81
N GLU A 259 9.61 -19.63 3.06
CA GLU A 259 8.47 -19.51 3.97
C GLU A 259 7.33 -20.40 3.48
N THR A 260 6.77 -21.19 4.40
CA THR A 260 5.62 -22.05 4.18
C THR A 260 4.34 -21.22 4.09
N THR A 261 3.48 -21.56 3.13
CA THR A 261 2.13 -20.99 3.06
C THR A 261 1.30 -21.40 4.26
N ASN A 262 0.36 -20.55 4.66
CA ASN A 262 -0.70 -20.91 5.58
C ASN A 262 -1.90 -21.46 4.81
N LEU A 263 -2.82 -22.10 5.56
CA LEU A 263 -4.11 -22.51 5.02
C LEU A 263 -4.88 -21.31 4.46
N ASN A 264 -5.46 -21.46 3.27
CA ASN A 264 -6.20 -20.44 2.53
C ASN A 264 -5.36 -19.25 2.01
N ASP A 265 -4.02 -19.32 2.07
CA ASP A 265 -3.19 -18.32 1.41
C ASP A 265 -3.43 -18.34 -0.11
N VAL A 266 -3.55 -17.16 -0.71
CA VAL A 266 -3.67 -17.02 -2.17
C VAL A 266 -2.26 -16.95 -2.77
N VAL A 267 -1.92 -17.95 -3.56
CA VAL A 267 -0.58 -18.13 -4.14
C VAL A 267 -0.67 -18.55 -5.60
N TYR A 268 0.46 -18.41 -6.30
CA TYR A 268 0.61 -19.03 -7.61
C TYR A 268 1.04 -20.48 -7.43
N PHE A 269 0.22 -21.40 -7.92
CA PHE A 269 0.37 -22.83 -7.70
C PHE A 269 0.33 -23.62 -9.01
N CYS A 270 1.13 -24.67 -9.07
CA CYS A 270 1.01 -25.74 -10.06
C CYS A 270 0.56 -27.01 -9.37
N SER A 271 -0.63 -27.51 -9.71
CA SER A 271 -1.17 -28.77 -9.17
C SER A 271 -0.36 -30.00 -9.60
N ILE A 272 0.22 -29.98 -10.80
CA ILE A 272 0.98 -31.11 -11.36
C ILE A 272 2.32 -31.29 -10.63
N CYS A 273 3.05 -30.19 -10.43
CA CYS A 273 4.38 -30.22 -9.82
C CYS A 273 4.38 -29.93 -8.32
N LYS A 274 3.22 -29.62 -7.73
CA LYS A 274 3.10 -29.08 -6.36
C LYS A 274 4.02 -27.87 -6.13
N PHE A 275 4.16 -27.02 -7.16
CA PHE A 275 5.06 -25.86 -7.16
C PHE A 275 4.32 -24.61 -6.66
N VAL A 276 4.88 -23.93 -5.65
CA VAL A 276 4.23 -22.77 -4.99
C VAL A 276 5.11 -21.53 -5.04
N LEU A 277 4.52 -20.39 -5.41
CA LEU A 277 5.11 -19.06 -5.24
C LEU A 277 4.14 -18.11 -4.55
N HIS A 278 4.62 -17.43 -3.52
CA HIS A 278 3.92 -16.26 -3.00
C HIS A 278 3.79 -15.17 -4.06
N ILE A 279 2.65 -14.47 -4.08
CA ILE A 279 2.41 -13.32 -4.97
C ILE A 279 3.53 -12.29 -4.84
N ARG A 280 3.94 -11.96 -3.60
CA ARG A 280 5.04 -11.02 -3.32
C ARG A 280 6.39 -11.47 -3.88
N CYS A 281 6.61 -12.78 -4.03
CA CYS A 281 7.86 -13.31 -4.56
C CYS A 281 7.92 -13.19 -6.09
N VAL A 282 6.78 -13.24 -6.78
CA VAL A 282 6.69 -12.99 -8.22
C VAL A 282 6.95 -11.51 -8.53
N SER A 283 6.49 -10.60 -7.65
CA SER A 283 6.68 -9.16 -7.81
C SER A 283 7.95 -8.60 -7.14
N SER A 284 8.78 -9.44 -6.50
CA SER A 284 10.00 -8.97 -5.84
C SER A 284 11.04 -8.54 -6.89
N PRO A 285 11.82 -7.47 -6.63
CA PRO A 285 12.90 -7.09 -7.52
C PRO A 285 13.87 -8.28 -7.66
N PRO A 286 14.37 -8.54 -8.88
CA PRO A 286 15.30 -9.63 -9.11
C PRO A 286 16.64 -9.37 -8.44
N ILE A 287 16.96 -8.12 -8.07
CA ILE A 287 18.23 -7.73 -7.48
C ILE A 287 18.04 -7.39 -6.00
N ILE A 288 18.87 -7.97 -5.14
CA ILE A 288 18.97 -7.67 -3.71
C ILE A 288 20.35 -7.09 -3.44
N GLU A 289 20.38 -5.84 -2.97
CA GLU A 289 21.59 -5.19 -2.48
C GLU A 289 21.66 -5.35 -0.95
N ASP A 290 22.59 -6.18 -0.48
CA ASP A 290 22.86 -6.33 0.96
C ASP A 290 24.31 -5.96 1.26
N LYS A 291 24.64 -4.68 1.09
CA LYS A 291 26.00 -4.15 1.28
C LYS A 291 26.57 -4.37 2.69
N LEU A 292 25.73 -4.73 3.67
CA LEU A 292 26.16 -5.02 5.04
C LEU A 292 26.74 -6.42 5.17
N HIS A 293 26.19 -7.40 4.44
CA HIS A 293 26.59 -8.81 4.55
C HIS A 293 27.33 -9.32 3.31
N HIS A 294 27.15 -8.69 2.14
CA HIS A 294 27.86 -9.02 0.91
C HIS A 294 28.06 -7.80 0.02
N GLU A 295 29.30 -7.56 -0.42
CA GLU A 295 29.67 -6.35 -1.18
C GLU A 295 29.03 -6.27 -2.57
N HIS A 296 28.69 -7.43 -3.16
CA HIS A 296 28.13 -7.51 -4.50
C HIS A 296 26.61 -7.72 -4.45
N PRO A 297 25.86 -7.27 -5.47
CA PRO A 297 24.43 -7.53 -5.56
C PRO A 297 24.15 -9.01 -5.87
N PHE A 298 23.09 -9.53 -5.27
CA PHE A 298 22.54 -10.84 -5.58
C PHE A 298 21.41 -10.70 -6.59
N THR A 299 21.44 -11.48 -7.67
CA THR A 299 20.40 -11.49 -8.70
C THR A 299 19.66 -12.82 -8.69
N LEU A 300 18.32 -12.80 -8.73
CA LEU A 300 17.50 -14.00 -8.80
C LEU A 300 17.88 -14.78 -10.07
N PHE A 301 18.36 -16.01 -9.88
CA PHE A 301 18.79 -16.85 -10.97
C PHE A 301 17.63 -17.76 -11.38
N PRO A 302 17.08 -17.61 -12.61
CA PRO A 302 15.83 -18.25 -12.99
C PRO A 302 16.01 -19.71 -13.44
N ARG A 303 16.81 -20.48 -12.71
CA ARG A 303 17.00 -21.93 -12.88
C ARG A 303 17.21 -22.56 -11.51
N GLN A 304 16.77 -23.81 -11.37
CA GLN A 304 17.08 -24.61 -10.18
C GLN A 304 18.56 -24.98 -10.18
N VAL A 305 19.16 -24.94 -8.99
CA VAL A 305 20.52 -25.42 -8.72
C VAL A 305 20.44 -26.58 -7.73
N SER A 306 21.52 -27.35 -7.67
CA SER A 306 21.57 -28.56 -6.85
C SER A 306 21.52 -28.26 -5.35
N TYR A 307 22.29 -27.25 -4.91
CA TYR A 307 22.45 -26.91 -3.49
C TYR A 307 22.66 -25.40 -3.32
N CYS A 308 22.46 -24.92 -2.08
CA CYS A 308 22.78 -23.56 -1.68
C CYS A 308 24.18 -23.49 -1.06
N ASP A 309 25.02 -22.60 -1.56
CA ASP A 309 26.40 -22.41 -1.09
C ASP A 309 26.46 -21.88 0.36
N ALA A 310 25.39 -21.31 0.90
CA ALA A 310 25.40 -20.75 2.26
C ALA A 310 24.94 -21.73 3.34
N CYS A 311 23.97 -22.61 3.04
CA CYS A 311 23.42 -23.53 4.03
C CYS A 311 23.63 -25.00 3.69
N GLY A 312 24.22 -25.32 2.54
CA GLY A 312 24.51 -26.68 2.08
C GLY A 312 23.26 -27.52 1.81
N THR A 313 22.05 -27.00 2.02
CA THR A 313 20.83 -27.78 1.83
C THR A 313 20.54 -27.97 0.34
N LEU A 314 20.35 -29.24 -0.02
CA LEU A 314 19.81 -29.66 -1.31
C LEU A 314 18.34 -29.24 -1.39
N GLY A 315 17.93 -28.65 -2.51
CA GLY A 315 16.53 -28.26 -2.67
C GLY A 315 16.21 -27.67 -4.03
N ASN A 316 14.98 -27.89 -4.49
CA ASN A 316 14.46 -27.40 -5.78
C ASN A 316 14.11 -25.89 -5.77
N TYR A 317 14.77 -25.11 -4.90
CA TYR A 317 14.52 -23.69 -4.73
C TYR A 317 15.17 -22.87 -5.84
N VAL A 318 14.59 -21.70 -6.12
CA VAL A 318 15.15 -20.72 -7.05
C VAL A 318 16.19 -19.90 -6.29
N PRO A 319 17.50 -20.02 -6.61
CA PRO A 319 18.55 -19.33 -5.87
C PRO A 319 18.73 -17.90 -6.37
N TYR A 320 19.50 -17.15 -5.61
CA TYR A 320 20.11 -15.89 -6.03
C TYR A 320 21.59 -16.11 -6.30
N ILE A 321 22.08 -15.58 -7.42
CA ILE A 321 23.49 -15.64 -7.80
C ILE A 321 24.17 -14.29 -7.54
N CYS A 322 25.33 -14.31 -6.91
CA CYS A 322 26.30 -13.23 -7.05
C CYS A 322 27.20 -13.57 -8.24
N SER A 323 27.01 -12.87 -9.36
CA SER A 323 27.78 -13.17 -10.59
C SER A 323 29.26 -12.87 -10.44
N THR A 324 29.64 -11.92 -9.57
CA THR A 324 31.04 -11.58 -9.31
C THR A 324 31.75 -12.67 -8.52
N CYS A 325 31.07 -13.29 -7.56
CA CYS A 325 31.65 -14.32 -6.68
C CYS A 325 31.34 -15.76 -7.14
N GLY A 326 30.41 -15.94 -8.08
CA GLY A 326 30.00 -17.26 -8.56
C GLY A 326 29.19 -18.10 -7.55
N ILE A 327 28.64 -17.47 -6.51
CA ILE A 327 27.91 -18.16 -5.43
C ILE A 327 26.39 -18.10 -5.63
N PHE A 328 25.71 -19.20 -5.31
CA PHE A 328 24.27 -19.42 -5.32
C PHE A 328 23.74 -19.56 -3.88
N VAL A 329 22.83 -18.68 -3.49
CA VAL A 329 22.27 -18.67 -2.14
C VAL A 329 20.75 -18.59 -2.16
N HIS A 330 20.09 -19.15 -1.15
CA HIS A 330 18.67 -18.91 -0.93
C HIS A 330 18.40 -17.46 -0.56
N LYS A 331 17.17 -16.97 -0.81
CA LYS A 331 16.78 -15.60 -0.43
C LYS A 331 17.05 -15.30 1.05
N ASN A 332 16.70 -16.24 1.94
CA ASN A 332 16.91 -16.08 3.38
C ASN A 332 18.37 -16.24 3.79
N CYS A 333 19.20 -16.82 2.91
CA CYS A 333 20.63 -16.97 3.15
C CYS A 333 21.45 -15.72 2.77
N ILE A 334 20.86 -14.76 2.02
CA ILE A 334 21.55 -13.52 1.63
C ILE A 334 21.96 -12.70 2.85
N SER A 335 21.09 -12.65 3.86
CA SER A 335 21.30 -11.87 5.09
C SER A 335 22.01 -12.66 6.20
N VAL A 336 22.56 -13.84 5.89
CA VAL A 336 23.37 -14.59 6.86
C VAL A 336 24.65 -13.77 7.11
N PRO A 337 24.93 -13.38 8.37
CA PRO A 337 26.02 -12.45 8.64
C PRO A 337 27.38 -13.01 8.23
N ARG A 338 28.19 -12.19 7.55
CA ARG A 338 29.64 -12.41 7.44
C ARG A 338 30.33 -12.50 8.81
N ILE A 339 29.73 -11.96 9.88
CA ILE A 339 30.27 -12.00 11.25
C ILE A 339 29.15 -12.30 12.28
N ILE A 340 29.21 -13.45 12.97
CA ILE A 340 28.33 -13.77 14.12
C ILE A 340 29.11 -13.50 15.41
N LYS A 341 28.60 -12.63 16.29
CA LYS A 341 29.09 -12.48 17.68
C LYS A 341 28.24 -13.35 18.59
N PHE A 342 28.83 -14.38 19.18
CA PHE A 342 28.13 -15.31 20.08
C PHE A 342 28.35 -14.89 21.54
N TYR A 343 27.30 -14.83 22.36
CA TYR A 343 27.37 -14.33 23.74
C TYR A 343 28.17 -15.22 24.71
N ARG A 344 28.59 -16.43 24.29
CA ARG A 344 29.42 -17.34 25.10
C ARG A 344 30.92 -17.29 24.79
N HIS A 345 31.37 -16.57 23.77
CA HIS A 345 32.80 -16.39 23.47
C HIS A 345 33.10 -14.98 22.91
N GLN A 346 34.20 -14.35 23.35
CA GLN A 346 34.62 -13.00 22.90
C GLN A 346 35.23 -12.96 21.48
N HIS A 347 35.03 -13.99 20.65
CA HIS A 347 35.61 -14.07 19.31
C HIS A 347 34.57 -13.80 18.22
N ARG A 348 35.01 -13.17 17.13
CA ARG A 348 34.19 -12.87 15.94
C ARG A 348 34.20 -14.14 15.07
N ILE A 349 33.03 -14.74 14.80
CA ILE A 349 32.93 -15.87 13.86
C ILE A 349 32.71 -15.28 12.47
N ALA A 350 33.58 -15.56 11.50
CA ALA A 350 33.44 -15.14 10.11
C ALA A 350 32.81 -16.25 9.24
N HIS A 351 31.88 -15.89 8.35
CA HIS A 351 31.37 -16.79 7.32
C HIS A 351 32.19 -16.59 6.03
N THR A 352 32.91 -17.62 5.58
CA THR A 352 33.58 -17.63 4.27
C THR A 352 32.99 -18.70 3.36
N TYR A 353 32.96 -18.39 2.06
CA TYR A 353 32.61 -19.35 1.01
C TYR A 353 33.85 -20.05 0.43
N PHE A 354 35.05 -19.58 0.79
CA PHE A 354 36.32 -20.09 0.28
C PHE A 354 37.26 -20.30 1.47
N LEU A 355 37.59 -21.56 1.76
CA LEU A 355 38.66 -21.93 2.69
C LEU A 355 39.95 -22.13 1.89
N ASP A 356 41.04 -21.52 2.34
CA ASP A 356 42.35 -21.67 1.68
C ASP A 356 42.83 -23.13 1.82
N GLN A 357 43.24 -23.76 0.71
CA GLN A 357 43.40 -25.21 0.55
C GLN A 357 44.61 -25.83 1.27
N ASN A 358 45.20 -25.16 2.26
CA ASN A 358 46.53 -25.56 2.75
C ASN A 358 46.59 -26.61 3.85
N GLU A 359 45.47 -27.18 4.32
CA GLU A 359 45.54 -28.24 5.33
C GLU A 359 44.63 -29.42 5.00
N SER A 360 45.29 -30.55 4.74
CA SER A 360 44.77 -31.92 4.57
C SER A 360 44.17 -32.50 5.85
N GLU A 361 43.57 -31.67 6.71
CA GLU A 361 42.90 -32.09 7.94
C GLU A 361 41.38 -32.00 7.77
N SER A 362 40.65 -33.01 8.22
CA SER A 362 39.18 -32.98 8.37
C SER A 362 38.84 -31.99 9.48
N TRP A 363 38.03 -30.97 9.18
CA TRP A 363 37.61 -29.99 10.17
C TRP A 363 36.34 -30.51 10.82
N GLU A 364 36.28 -30.62 12.15
CA GLU A 364 35.05 -30.96 12.87
C GLU A 364 34.41 -29.70 13.44
N CYS A 365 33.09 -29.61 13.30
CA CYS A 365 32.32 -28.53 13.90
C CYS A 365 32.37 -28.68 15.42
N ARG A 366 32.99 -27.73 16.12
CA ARG A 366 33.10 -27.77 17.59
C ARG A 366 31.77 -27.70 18.34
N PHE A 367 30.64 -27.50 17.65
CA PHE A 367 29.30 -27.44 18.25
C PHE A 367 28.49 -28.73 18.05
N CYS A 368 28.44 -29.27 16.83
CA CYS A 368 27.71 -30.51 16.55
C CYS A 368 28.60 -31.75 16.48
N LEU A 369 29.94 -31.58 16.50
CA LEU A 369 30.95 -32.64 16.37
C LEU A 369 30.82 -33.44 15.06
N GLU A 370 30.21 -32.83 14.05
CA GLU A 370 30.13 -33.37 12.69
C GLU A 370 31.26 -32.83 11.83
N GLU A 371 31.70 -33.62 10.85
CA GLU A 371 32.69 -33.20 9.87
C GLU A 371 32.16 -32.03 9.03
N VAL A 372 32.93 -30.95 8.95
CA VAL A 372 32.61 -29.73 8.21
C VAL A 372 32.79 -30.02 6.72
N ASN A 373 31.68 -29.96 5.99
CA ASN A 373 31.73 -30.01 4.54
C ASN A 373 32.35 -28.72 3.98
N LYS A 374 33.57 -28.84 3.46
CA LYS A 374 34.35 -27.73 2.87
C LYS A 374 33.82 -27.25 1.50
N GLU A 375 32.84 -27.95 0.92
CA GLU A 375 32.20 -27.57 -0.35
C GLU A 375 31.12 -26.48 -0.19
N HIS A 376 30.84 -26.04 1.05
CA HIS A 376 29.83 -25.04 1.37
C HIS A 376 30.40 -23.92 2.27
N GLY A 377 29.61 -22.86 2.45
CA GLY A 377 29.92 -21.75 3.34
C GLY A 377 30.18 -22.24 4.76
N VAL A 378 31.36 -21.91 5.29
CA VAL A 378 31.79 -22.31 6.63
C VAL A 378 31.82 -21.09 7.53
N THR A 379 31.18 -21.20 8.69
CA THR A 379 31.35 -20.26 9.79
C THR A 379 32.53 -20.70 10.65
N PHE A 380 33.62 -19.94 10.64
CA PHE A 380 34.84 -20.23 11.41
C PHE A 380 35.27 -19.00 12.20
N VAL A 381 36.10 -19.17 13.23
CA VAL A 381 36.68 -18.05 13.97
C VAL A 381 38.01 -17.68 13.32
N PRO A 382 38.19 -16.47 12.73
CA PRO A 382 39.48 -16.03 12.23
C PRO A 382 40.49 -15.93 13.37
N ASN A 383 41.69 -16.48 13.18
CA ASN A 383 42.81 -16.47 14.14
C ASN A 383 42.53 -17.15 15.49
N ALA A 384 41.94 -18.35 15.49
CA ALA A 384 42.06 -19.25 16.64
C ALA A 384 43.48 -19.84 16.66
N ILE A 385 44.46 -19.06 17.14
CA ILE A 385 45.69 -19.63 17.65
C ILE A 385 45.30 -20.32 18.98
N THR A 386 45.29 -21.65 18.95
CA THR A 386 45.08 -22.61 20.06
C THR A 386 43.72 -22.58 20.77
#